data_AF-A0A7C8FGE3-F1
#
_entry.id   AF-A0A7C8FGE3-F1
#
_cell.length_a   1.000
_cell.length_b   1.000
_cell.length_c   1.000
_cell.angle_alpha   90.00
_cell.angle_beta   90.00
_cell.angle_gamma   90.00
#
_symmetry.space_group_name_H-M   'P 1'
#
loop_
_entity.id
_entity.type
_entity.pdbx_description
1 polymer ?
#
loop_
_entity_poly.entity_id
_entity_poly.type
_entity_poly.pdbx_seq_one_letter_code
_entity_poly.pdbx_strand_id
1 'polypeptide(L)' 'MSGTKEELVKSWFIKAHRDLLSAFELASAEKPLLDTAAYHCQQAAEKAVKFSGSIFFCFCSRETAD' A
#
# COMPACT_ATOMS: atom_id res chain seq x y z
N MET A 1 -17.17 -18.44 15.34
CA MET A 1 -17.34 -17.28 14.43
C MET A 1 -15.96 -16.64 14.16
N SER A 2 -15.06 -17.30 13.42
CA SER A 2 -13.72 -16.76 13.08
C SER A 2 -13.58 -16.24 11.64
N GLY A 3 -14.49 -16.61 10.73
CA GLY A 3 -14.32 -16.37 9.28
C GLY A 3 -14.28 -14.92 8.83
N THR A 4 -14.95 -13.99 9.54
CA THR A 4 -15.05 -12.58 9.11
C THR A 4 -13.72 -11.84 9.23
N LYS A 5 -12.93 -12.12 10.27
CA LYS A 5 -11.63 -11.47 10.47
C LYS A 5 -10.62 -11.98 9.43
N GLU A 6 -10.56 -13.30 9.23
CA GLU A 6 -9.70 -13.94 8.23
C GLU A 6 -9.97 -13.47 6.81
N GLU A 7 -11.25 -13.32 6.43
CA GLU A 7 -11.64 -12.75 5.14
C GLU A 7 -11.24 -11.27 5.02
N LEU A 8 -11.40 -10.49 6.10
CA LEU A 8 -10.95 -9.11 6.12
C LEU A 8 -9.44 -9.02 5.91
N VAL A 9 -8.65 -9.83 6.64
CA VAL A 9 -7.18 -9.93 6.49
C VAL A 9 -6.82 -10.14 5.02
N LYS A 10 -7.41 -11.18 4.42
CA LYS A 10 -7.14 -11.57 3.03
C LYS A 10 -7.51 -10.44 2.06
N SER A 11 -8.63 -9.78 2.28
CA SER A 11 -9.06 -8.66 1.43
C SER A 11 -8.07 -7.50 1.44
N TRP A 12 -7.43 -7.22 2.58
CA TRP A 12 -6.42 -6.15 2.70
C TRP A 12 -5.10 -6.54 2.03
N PHE A 13 -4.65 -7.78 2.19
CA PHE A 13 -3.46 -8.27 1.47
C PHE A 13 -3.66 -8.27 -0.05
N ILE A 14 -4.84 -8.65 -0.54
CA ILE A 14 -5.16 -8.58 -1.97
C ILE A 14 -5.07 -7.13 -2.48
N LYS A 15 -5.56 -6.16 -1.70
CA LYS A 15 -5.47 -4.74 -2.07
C LYS A 15 -4.03 -4.24 -2.07
N ALA A 16 -3.25 -4.57 -1.04
CA ALA A 16 -1.83 -4.20 -0.97
C ALA A 16 -1.02 -4.80 -2.14
N HIS A 17 -1.30 -6.05 -2.51
CA HIS A 17 -0.68 -6.69 -3.67
C HIS A 17 -1.05 -5.99 -4.98
N ARG A 18 -2.31 -5.57 -5.15
CA ARG A 18 -2.74 -4.80 -6.33
C ARG A 18 -2.01 -3.47 -6.43
N ASP A 19 -1.79 -2.78 -5.31
CA ASP A 19 -1.00 -1.55 -5.29
C ASP A 19 0.45 -1.80 -5.76
N LEU A 20 1.10 -2.88 -5.31
CA LEU A 20 2.45 -3.25 -5.80
C LEU A 20 2.47 -3.56 -7.30
N LEU A 21 1.46 -4.26 -7.82
CA LEU A 21 1.35 -4.51 -9.26
C LEU A 21 1.19 -3.20 -10.03
N SER A 22 0.32 -2.29 -9.56
CA SER A 22 0.17 -0.97 -10.17
C SER A 22 1.47 -0.18 -10.17
N ALA A 23 2.21 -0.18 -9.06
CA ALA A 23 3.53 0.46 -8.98
C ALA A 23 4.52 -0.13 -10.01
N PHE A 24 4.53 -1.46 -10.15
CA PHE A 24 5.40 -2.15 -11.10
C PHE A 24 5.07 -1.78 -12.55
N GLU A 25 3.80 -1.83 -12.95
CA GLU A 25 3.37 -1.46 -14.30
C GLU A 25 3.70 0.01 -14.63
N LEU A 26 3.45 0.93 -13.68
CA LEU A 26 3.74 2.35 -13.84
C LEU A 26 5.24 2.66 -13.95
N ALA A 27 6.08 1.91 -13.23
CA ALA A 27 7.52 2.03 -13.31
C ALA A 27 8.12 1.38 -14.56
N SER A 28 7.44 0.38 -15.14
CA SER A 28 7.90 -0.39 -16.30
C SER A 28 7.37 0.12 -17.65
N ALA A 29 6.50 1.14 -17.64
CA ALA A 29 5.95 1.75 -18.85
C ALA A 29 7.04 2.41 -19.70
N GLU A 30 6.79 2.55 -21.01
CA GLU A 30 7.70 3.26 -21.94
C GLU A 30 8.01 4.70 -21.48
N LYS A 31 7.04 5.34 -20.83
CA LYS A 31 7.18 6.62 -20.14
C LYS A 31 6.83 6.41 -18.66
N PRO A 32 7.81 6.11 -17.79
CA PRO A 32 7.53 5.77 -16.40
C PRO A 32 6.90 6.93 -15.62
N LEU A 33 5.88 6.62 -14.82
CA LEU A 33 5.24 7.56 -13.88
C LEU A 33 5.71 7.25 -12.45
N LEU A 34 6.94 7.61 -12.14
CA LEU A 34 7.64 7.17 -10.93
C LEU A 34 7.05 7.76 -9.64
N ASP A 35 6.50 8.96 -9.70
CA ASP A 35 5.75 9.60 -8.61
C ASP A 35 4.50 8.78 -8.24
N THR A 36 3.75 8.36 -9.25
CA THR A 36 2.54 7.56 -9.10
C THR A 36 2.89 6.13 -8.68
N ALA A 37 3.99 5.57 -9.19
CA ALA A 37 4.50 4.28 -8.74
C ALA A 37 4.92 4.32 -7.25
N ALA A 38 5.61 5.36 -6.81
CA ALA A 38 5.99 5.56 -5.42
C ALA A 38 4.76 5.70 -4.50
N TYR A 39 3.74 6.43 -4.95
CA TYR A 39 2.44 6.53 -4.26
C TYR A 39 1.79 5.15 -4.06
N HIS A 40 1.79 4.29 -5.09
CA HIS A 40 1.27 2.94 -4.97
C HIS A 40 2.11 2.05 -4.03
N CYS A 41 3.44 2.20 -4.01
CA CYS A 41 4.29 1.52 -3.03
C CYS A 41 3.96 1.92 -1.57
N GLN A 42 3.75 3.22 -1.30
CA GLN A 42 3.27 3.68 0.00
C GLN A 42 1.94 3.03 0.35
N GLN A 43 0.98 3.10 -0.58
CA GLN A 43 -0.36 2.58 -0.37
C GLN A 43 -0.37 1.08 -0.07
N ALA A 44 0.51 0.30 -0.71
CA ALA A 44 0.71 -1.10 -0.39
C ALA A 44 1.19 -1.30 1.06
N ALA A 45 2.20 -0.53 1.49
CA ALA A 45 2.75 -0.59 2.84
C ALA A 45 1.70 -0.21 3.89
N GLU A 46 0.93 0.86 3.67
CA GLU A 46 -0.13 1.27 4.59
C GLU A 46 -1.21 0.20 4.76
N LYS A 47 -1.62 -0.45 3.67
CA LYS A 47 -2.65 -1.50 3.71
C LYS A 47 -2.15 -2.77 4.41
N ALA A 48 -0.86 -3.09 4.27
CA ALA A 48 -0.25 -4.20 4.99
C ALA A 48 -0.15 -3.93 6.50
N VAL A 49 0.22 -2.70 6.90
CA VAL A 49 0.43 -2.32 8.31
C VAL A 49 -0.88 -2.02 9.06
N LYS A 50 -1.88 -1.38 8.41
CA LYS A 50 -3.20 -1.11 9.02
C LYS A 50 -3.87 -2.35 9.59
N PHE A 51 -3.58 -3.52 9.02
CA PHE A 51 -4.20 -4.77 9.44
C PHE A 51 -3.41 -5.53 10.51
N SER A 52 -2.07 -5.38 10.58
CA SER A 52 -1.25 -6.13 11.55
C SER A 52 -1.31 -5.60 12.98
N GLY A 53 -1.77 -4.36 13.21
CA GLY A 53 -2.03 -3.85 14.56
C GLY A 53 -1.85 -2.35 14.68
N SER A 54 -2.96 -1.60 14.78
CA SER A 54 -3.16 -0.33 15.48
C SER A 54 -2.16 0.85 15.40
N ILE A 55 -1.01 0.82 14.73
CA ILE A 55 0.03 1.88 14.82
C ILE A 55 0.79 1.99 13.50
N PHE A 56 0.84 3.19 12.87
CA PHE A 56 2.01 3.74 12.13
C PHE A 56 1.70 5.14 11.52
N PHE A 57 1.16 6.11 12.24
CA PHE A 57 1.88 7.29 12.80
C PHE A 57 3.12 7.87 12.05
N CYS A 58 3.73 7.23 11.05
CA CYS A 58 5.04 7.66 10.51
C CYS A 58 4.99 8.41 9.17
N PHE A 59 3.94 8.23 8.35
CA PHE A 59 3.90 8.91 7.03
C PHE A 59 3.74 10.44 7.15
N CYS A 60 3.06 10.91 8.20
CA CYS A 60 2.87 12.34 8.49
C CYS A 60 4.18 13.12 8.75
N SER A 61 5.31 12.44 8.98
CA SER A 61 6.59 13.11 9.25
C SER A 61 7.42 13.45 8.00
N ARG A 62 6.96 13.11 6.79
CA ARG A 62 7.71 13.41 5.54
C ARG A 62 7.03 14.42 4.62
N GLU A 63 5.77 14.79 4.88
CA GLU A 63 5.05 15.86 4.18
C GLU A 63 5.48 17.28 4.62
N THR A 64 6.38 17.44 5.60
CA THR A 64 6.90 18.76 6.03
C THR A 64 8.27 19.10 5.44
N ALA A 65 8.71 18.45 4.36
CA ALA A 65 10.06 18.60 3.81
C ALA A 65 10.16 19.01 2.33
N ASP A 66 9.06 19.28 1.62
CA ASP A 66 9.07 19.97 0.32
C ASP A 66 7.76 20.78 0.13
#